data_AF-A0A4U5QCF2-F1
#
_entry.id   AF-A0A4U5QCF2-F1
#
_cell.length_a   1.000
_cell.length_b   1.000
_cell.length_c   1.000
_cell.angle_alpha   90.00
_cell.angle_beta   90.00
_cell.angle_gamma   90.00
#
_symmetry.space_group_name_H-M   'P 1'
#
loop_
_entity.id
_entity.type
_entity.pdbx_description
1 polymer ?
#
loop_
_entity_poly.entity_id
_entity_poly.type
_entity_poly.pdbx_seq_one_letter_code
_entity_poly.pdbx_strand_id
1 'polypeptide(L)'
;MSFAKHGEEKMRVVVGLVPCAVGGTAITRWGRGEVLYENMVKRAKESVEDGGEIKGLLWYQGESDTSDIHDAEVYQGNMEKLIENVREDLGLPSLPIVMVAIISGDGKYVDKVRDQHSLRINLPNVVCVDAMGLDLKEDHLHLTTEAQVKLGHMLAEVYLKNFAPSWKRFFSCLLC
;
A
#
# COMPACT_ATOMS: atom_id res chain seq x y z
N MET A 1 -4.83 7.50 9.32
CA MET A 1 -5.60 7.41 10.59
C MET A 1 -7.02 6.87 10.39
N SER A 2 -7.80 7.33 9.39
CA SER A 2 -9.18 6.87 9.18
C SER A 2 -9.31 5.36 8.98
N PHE A 3 -8.36 4.72 8.27
CA PHE A 3 -8.29 3.26 8.14
C PHE A 3 -8.30 2.55 9.50
N ALA A 4 -7.36 2.90 10.39
CA ALA A 4 -7.21 2.24 11.68
C ALA A 4 -8.48 2.43 12.52
N LYS A 5 -8.98 3.67 12.62
CA LYS A 5 -10.21 3.95 13.38
C LYS A 5 -11.41 3.14 12.89
N HIS A 6 -11.63 3.12 11.57
CA HIS A 6 -12.71 2.34 10.98
C HIS A 6 -12.55 0.84 11.24
N GLY A 7 -11.31 0.35 11.15
CA GLY A 7 -10.98 -1.04 11.44
C GLY A 7 -11.23 -1.44 12.90
N GLU A 8 -10.79 -0.62 13.85
CA GLU A 8 -11.00 -0.84 15.29
C GLU A 8 -12.50 -0.92 15.63
N GLU A 9 -13.29 0.02 15.10
CA GLU A 9 -14.75 0.06 15.31
C GLU A 9 -15.45 -1.20 14.78
N LYS A 10 -15.07 -1.65 13.57
CA LYS A 10 -15.71 -2.81 12.91
C LYS A 10 -15.25 -4.15 13.46
N MET A 11 -13.98 -4.26 13.86
CA MET A 11 -13.33 -5.54 14.19
C MET A 11 -13.17 -5.76 15.69
N ARG A 12 -13.39 -4.71 16.51
CA ARG A 12 -13.20 -4.75 17.97
C ARG A 12 -11.80 -5.25 18.37
N VAL A 13 -10.80 -4.79 17.62
CA VAL A 13 -9.37 -5.07 17.83
C VAL A 13 -8.61 -3.75 17.98
N VAL A 14 -7.37 -3.82 18.46
CA VAL A 14 -6.44 -2.68 18.44
C VAL A 14 -5.62 -2.74 17.15
N VAL A 15 -5.50 -1.61 16.46
CA VAL A 15 -4.73 -1.50 15.21
C VAL A 15 -3.49 -0.62 15.42
N GLY A 16 -2.32 -1.23 15.36
CA GLY A 16 -1.04 -0.54 15.25
C GLY A 16 -0.75 -0.15 13.80
N LEU A 17 -0.22 1.05 13.58
CA LEU A 17 0.23 1.51 12.26
C LEU A 17 1.74 1.68 12.25
N VAL A 18 2.40 1.13 11.23
CA VAL A 18 3.85 1.25 11.04
C VAL A 18 4.08 2.08 9.78
N PRO A 19 4.24 3.41 9.90
CA PRO A 19 4.44 4.28 8.75
C PRO A 19 5.86 4.13 8.21
N CYS A 20 5.99 3.89 6.92
CA CYS A 20 7.26 3.74 6.21
C CYS A 20 7.33 4.58 4.92
N ALA A 21 6.20 5.16 4.49
CA ALA A 21 6.10 5.98 3.29
C ALA A 21 7.15 7.10 3.20
N VAL A 22 7.70 7.32 2.00
CA VAL A 22 8.61 8.44 1.69
C VAL A 22 8.18 9.07 0.37
N GLY A 23 7.82 10.35 0.40
CA GLY A 23 7.33 11.08 -0.77
C GLY A 23 8.38 11.27 -1.87
N GLY A 24 7.92 11.31 -3.13
CA GLY A 24 8.78 11.53 -4.30
C GLY A 24 9.72 10.36 -4.60
N THR A 25 9.32 9.14 -4.27
CA THR A 25 10.14 7.94 -4.48
C THR A 25 9.49 7.04 -5.54
N ALA A 26 10.24 6.71 -6.57
CA ALA A 26 9.86 5.72 -7.58
C ALA A 26 9.99 4.29 -7.02
N ILE A 27 9.31 3.31 -7.61
CA ILE A 27 9.27 1.93 -7.11
C ILE A 27 10.66 1.27 -7.10
N THR A 28 11.57 1.74 -7.97
CA THR A 28 12.97 1.28 -8.02
C THR A 28 13.73 1.53 -6.71
N ARG A 29 13.35 2.55 -5.93
CA ARG A 29 13.91 2.85 -4.59
C ARG A 29 13.42 1.89 -3.50
N TRP A 30 12.47 1.01 -3.84
CA TRP A 30 11.86 0.03 -2.95
C TRP A 30 12.24 -1.41 -3.30
N GLY A 31 13.24 -1.61 -4.17
CA GLY A 31 13.82 -2.93 -4.41
C GLY A 31 14.52 -3.51 -3.19
N ARG A 32 14.57 -4.84 -3.05
CA ARG A 32 15.35 -5.51 -1.99
C ARG A 32 16.82 -5.03 -2.02
N GLY A 33 17.38 -4.70 -0.85
CA GLY A 33 18.70 -4.10 -0.71
C GLY A 33 18.72 -2.56 -0.77
N GLU A 34 17.64 -1.92 -1.23
CA GLU A 34 17.52 -0.46 -1.18
C GLU A 34 17.19 0.04 0.23
N VAL A 35 17.67 1.23 0.57
CA VAL A 35 17.55 1.81 1.92
C VAL A 35 16.10 1.89 2.39
N LEU A 36 15.15 2.24 1.51
CA LEU A 36 13.73 2.37 1.90
C LEU A 36 13.10 1.01 2.17
N TYR A 37 13.41 0.02 1.33
CA TYR A 37 12.95 -1.35 1.51
C TYR A 37 13.48 -1.95 2.82
N GLU A 38 14.79 -1.86 3.06
CA GLU A 38 15.41 -2.42 4.27
C GLU A 38 14.85 -1.76 5.54
N ASN A 39 14.62 -0.44 5.52
CA ASN A 39 14.00 0.28 6.62
C ASN A 39 12.54 -0.17 6.84
N MET A 40 11.79 -0.39 5.76
CA MET A 40 10.42 -0.88 5.83
C MET A 40 10.35 -2.27 6.47
N VAL A 41 11.16 -3.22 5.99
CA VAL A 41 11.23 -4.59 6.54
C VAL A 41 11.70 -4.59 7.98
N LYS A 42 12.71 -3.77 8.32
CA LYS A 42 13.18 -3.63 9.71
C LYS A 42 12.07 -3.14 10.63
N ARG A 43 11.41 -2.04 10.30
CA ARG A 43 10.30 -1.47 11.10
C ARG A 43 9.13 -2.45 11.23
N ALA A 44 8.85 -3.22 10.18
CA ALA A 44 7.85 -4.27 10.22
C ALA A 44 8.18 -5.35 11.28
N LYS A 45 9.43 -5.84 11.28
CA LYS A 45 9.91 -6.84 12.25
C LYS A 45 9.91 -6.30 13.69
N GLU A 46 10.37 -5.06 13.89
CA GLU A 46 10.35 -4.39 15.20
C GLU A 46 8.91 -4.24 15.73
N SER A 47 7.92 -4.02 14.84
CA SER A 47 6.52 -3.80 15.25
C SER A 47 5.83 -4.99 15.92
N VAL A 48 6.41 -6.19 15.82
CA VAL A 48 5.83 -7.42 16.37
C VAL A 48 6.62 -7.97 17.56
N GLU A 49 7.71 -7.32 17.98
CA GLU A 49 8.54 -7.77 19.11
C GLU A 49 7.74 -7.87 20.42
N ASP A 50 6.77 -6.97 20.62
CA ASP A 50 5.89 -6.97 21.79
C ASP A 50 4.63 -7.85 21.63
N GLY A 51 4.62 -8.78 20.67
CA GLY A 51 3.56 -9.77 20.48
C GLY A 51 2.42 -9.34 19.54
N GLY A 52 2.64 -8.30 18.72
CA GLY A 52 1.73 -7.93 17.63
C GLY A 52 1.82 -8.92 16.45
N GLU A 53 0.85 -8.85 15.53
CA GLU A 53 0.89 -9.62 14.28
C GLU A 53 0.71 -8.70 13.07
N ILE A 54 1.58 -8.82 12.06
CA ILE A 54 1.44 -8.09 10.81
C ILE A 54 0.24 -8.65 10.04
N LYS A 55 -0.77 -7.82 9.81
CA LYS A 55 -1.99 -8.22 9.09
C LYS A 55 -2.04 -7.87 7.63
N GLY A 56 -1.19 -6.96 7.20
CA GLY A 56 -1.17 -6.55 5.82
C GLY A 56 -0.31 -5.34 5.59
N LEU A 57 -0.08 -5.11 4.31
CA LEU A 57 0.58 -3.94 3.76
C LEU A 57 -0.45 -3.10 3.00
N LEU A 58 -0.56 -1.83 3.37
CA LEU A 58 -1.22 -0.82 2.55
C LEU A 58 -0.13 -0.16 1.69
N TRP A 59 -0.36 -0.11 0.38
CA TRP A 59 0.61 0.41 -0.59
C TRP A 59 -0.05 1.47 -1.48
N TYR A 60 0.39 2.72 -1.36
CA TYR A 60 -0.03 3.79 -2.26
C TYR A 60 1.20 4.53 -2.80
N GLN A 61 1.62 4.12 -4.00
CA GLN A 61 2.78 4.67 -4.69
C GLN A 61 2.58 4.49 -6.21
N GLY A 62 3.32 5.27 -6.99
CA GLY A 62 3.47 5.14 -8.44
C GLY A 62 3.55 6.49 -9.14
N GLU A 63 3.27 7.58 -8.44
CA GLU A 63 3.29 8.96 -8.95
C GLU A 63 4.62 9.29 -9.65
N SER A 64 5.75 8.93 -9.03
CA SER A 64 7.07 9.23 -9.57
C SER A 64 7.48 8.33 -10.74
N ASP A 65 6.86 7.15 -10.89
CA ASP A 65 7.07 6.24 -12.02
C ASP A 65 6.34 6.68 -13.30
N THR A 66 5.57 7.78 -13.24
CA THR A 66 4.83 8.32 -14.39
C THR A 66 5.64 9.29 -15.27
N SER A 67 6.87 9.62 -14.86
CA SER A 67 7.73 10.58 -15.54
C SER A 67 8.43 10.01 -16.78
N ASP A 68 8.92 8.77 -16.68
CA ASP A 68 9.64 8.08 -17.74
C ASP A 68 8.84 6.89 -18.27
N ILE A 69 8.87 6.67 -19.59
CA ILE A 69 8.12 5.57 -20.21
C ILE A 69 8.66 4.20 -19.80
N HIS A 70 9.98 4.09 -19.61
CA HIS A 70 10.61 2.85 -19.19
C HIS A 70 10.16 2.47 -17.79
N ASP A 71 10.22 3.41 -16.84
CA ASP A 71 9.75 3.21 -15.46
C ASP A 71 8.27 2.81 -15.43
N ALA A 72 7.44 3.52 -16.21
CA ALA A 72 6.05 3.17 -16.37
C ALA A 72 5.87 1.76 -16.95
N GLU A 73 6.67 1.33 -17.94
CA GLU A 73 6.54 0.01 -18.57
C GLU A 73 6.95 -1.16 -17.69
N VAL A 74 7.91 -0.96 -16.79
CA VAL A 74 8.42 -2.03 -15.91
C VAL A 74 7.74 -2.05 -14.54
N TYR A 75 6.82 -1.12 -14.27
CA TYR A 75 6.19 -0.93 -12.96
C TYR A 75 5.55 -2.22 -12.41
N GLN A 76 4.79 -2.94 -13.22
CA GLN A 76 4.14 -4.21 -12.83
C GLN A 76 5.16 -5.21 -12.30
N GLY A 77 6.24 -5.46 -13.06
CA GLY A 77 7.25 -6.44 -12.68
C GLY A 77 7.98 -6.04 -11.40
N ASN A 78 8.24 -4.73 -11.22
CA ASN A 78 8.83 -4.21 -9.99
C ASN A 78 7.88 -4.37 -8.79
N MET A 79 6.57 -4.13 -8.98
CA MET A 79 5.57 -4.28 -7.93
C MET A 79 5.38 -5.74 -7.52
N GLU A 80 5.30 -6.66 -8.47
CA GLU A 80 5.22 -8.10 -8.19
C GLU A 80 6.45 -8.57 -7.41
N LYS A 81 7.65 -8.14 -7.84
CA LYS A 81 8.90 -8.45 -7.15
C LYS A 81 8.96 -7.84 -5.75
N LEU A 82 8.48 -6.61 -5.55
CA LEU A 82 8.36 -6.00 -4.22
C LEU A 82 7.49 -6.86 -3.30
N ILE A 83 6.31 -7.28 -3.77
CA ILE A 83 5.37 -8.11 -3.01
C ILE A 83 6.01 -9.44 -2.61
N GLU A 84 6.65 -10.13 -3.55
CA GLU A 84 7.35 -11.38 -3.30
C GLU A 84 8.45 -11.20 -2.26
N ASN A 85 9.27 -10.16 -2.40
CA ASN A 85 10.37 -9.88 -1.48
C ASN A 85 9.86 -9.63 -0.06
N VAL A 86 8.82 -8.79 0.09
CA VAL A 86 8.22 -8.48 1.41
C VAL A 86 7.68 -9.74 2.07
N ARG A 87 6.97 -10.59 1.32
CA ARG A 87 6.42 -11.85 1.83
C ARG A 87 7.52 -12.79 2.30
N GLU A 88 8.59 -12.92 1.53
CA GLU A 88 9.74 -13.75 1.87
C GLU A 88 10.48 -13.22 3.11
N ASP A 89 10.82 -11.93 3.13
CA ASP A 89 11.66 -11.36 4.20
C ASP A 89 10.93 -11.23 5.53
N LEU A 90 9.59 -11.17 5.52
CA LEU A 90 8.74 -11.24 6.71
C LEU A 90 8.32 -12.67 7.06
N GLY A 91 8.56 -13.65 6.20
CA GLY A 91 8.09 -15.03 6.38
C GLY A 91 6.56 -15.18 6.34
N LEU A 92 5.87 -14.32 5.58
CA LEU A 92 4.42 -14.23 5.49
C LEU A 92 3.95 -14.45 4.04
N PRO A 93 3.96 -15.70 3.52
CA PRO A 93 3.69 -16.00 2.10
C PRO A 93 2.27 -15.61 1.64
N SER A 94 1.33 -15.51 2.57
CA SER A 94 -0.07 -15.14 2.33
C SER A 94 -0.41 -13.72 2.79
N LEU A 95 0.59 -12.88 3.10
CA LEU A 95 0.38 -11.52 3.59
C LEU A 95 -0.61 -10.75 2.70
N PRO A 96 -1.73 -10.25 3.24
CA PRO A 96 -2.65 -9.39 2.52
C PRO A 96 -2.00 -8.07 2.11
N ILE A 97 -2.23 -7.67 0.86
CA ILE A 97 -1.75 -6.39 0.33
C ILE A 97 -2.92 -5.65 -0.28
N VAL A 98 -3.11 -4.40 0.13
CA VAL A 98 -4.11 -3.49 -0.45
C VAL A 98 -3.37 -2.36 -1.12
N MET A 99 -3.38 -2.35 -2.44
CA MET A 99 -2.79 -1.31 -3.26
C MET A 99 -3.81 -0.21 -3.56
N VAL A 100 -3.33 0.97 -3.96
CA VAL A 100 -4.16 2.06 -4.46
C VAL A 100 -3.73 2.42 -5.88
N ALA A 101 -4.68 2.46 -6.82
CA ALA A 101 -4.41 3.00 -8.15
C ALA A 101 -4.24 4.52 -8.08
N ILE A 102 -3.04 5.02 -8.38
CA ILE A 102 -2.67 6.45 -8.37
C ILE A 102 -3.63 7.30 -9.20
N ILE A 103 -4.07 8.47 -8.77
CA ILE A 103 -4.99 9.32 -9.58
C ILE A 103 -4.31 10.51 -10.26
N SER A 104 -3.04 10.70 -9.96
CA SER A 104 -2.17 11.79 -10.35
C SER A 104 -0.74 11.24 -10.45
N GLY A 105 0.19 12.01 -10.98
CA GLY A 105 1.60 11.64 -11.05
C GLY A 105 2.48 12.78 -11.53
N ASP A 106 3.80 12.60 -11.40
CA ASP A 106 4.81 13.60 -11.75
C ASP A 106 4.97 13.81 -13.26
N GLY A 107 4.43 12.89 -14.08
CA GLY A 107 4.55 12.93 -15.53
C GLY A 107 3.33 12.43 -16.30
N LYS A 108 3.52 12.23 -17.60
CA LYS A 108 2.42 12.00 -18.57
C LYS A 108 1.96 10.54 -18.68
N TYR A 109 2.60 9.61 -17.99
CA TYR A 109 2.32 8.17 -18.10
C TYR A 109 1.42 7.63 -16.96
N VAL A 110 0.63 8.50 -16.33
CA VAL A 110 -0.32 8.13 -15.24
C VAL A 110 -1.21 6.96 -15.65
N ASP A 111 -1.85 7.03 -16.82
CA ASP A 111 -2.75 5.97 -17.29
C ASP A 111 -2.04 4.62 -17.43
N LYS A 112 -0.78 4.61 -17.89
CA LYS A 112 0.00 3.38 -18.05
C LYS A 112 0.32 2.73 -16.70
N VAL A 113 0.66 3.52 -15.67
CA VAL A 113 0.90 3.00 -14.32
C VAL A 113 -0.42 2.57 -13.65
N ARG A 114 -1.51 3.34 -13.84
CA ARG A 114 -2.85 2.98 -13.36
C ARG A 114 -3.40 1.68 -13.95
N ASP A 115 -3.22 1.46 -15.25
CA ASP A 115 -3.65 0.24 -15.93
C ASP A 115 -2.97 -0.99 -15.32
N GLN A 116 -1.71 -0.86 -14.91
CA GLN A 116 -0.97 -1.95 -14.27
C GLN A 116 -1.51 -2.26 -12.88
N HIS A 117 -1.82 -1.23 -12.08
CA HIS A 117 -2.47 -1.40 -10.77
C HIS A 117 -3.80 -2.16 -10.85
N SER A 118 -4.59 -1.89 -11.88
CA SER A 118 -6.00 -2.29 -11.91
C SER A 118 -6.25 -3.55 -12.74
N LEU A 119 -5.43 -3.83 -13.75
CA LEU A 119 -5.69 -4.88 -14.74
C LEU A 119 -4.61 -5.96 -14.84
N ARG A 120 -3.40 -5.70 -14.34
CA ARG A 120 -2.23 -6.56 -14.62
C ARG A 120 -1.71 -7.29 -13.40
N ILE A 121 -1.64 -6.63 -12.25
CA ILE A 121 -1.17 -7.28 -11.02
C ILE A 121 -2.26 -8.24 -10.53
N ASN A 122 -2.03 -9.54 -10.77
CA ASN A 122 -2.95 -10.62 -10.41
C ASN A 122 -2.25 -11.64 -9.51
N LEU A 123 -2.05 -11.26 -8.25
CA LEU A 123 -1.40 -12.08 -7.24
C LEU A 123 -2.39 -12.49 -6.15
N PRO A 124 -2.24 -13.69 -5.55
CA PRO A 124 -3.10 -14.12 -4.44
C PRO A 124 -2.95 -13.16 -3.26
N ASN A 125 -4.05 -12.90 -2.56
CA ASN A 125 -4.12 -11.97 -1.40
C ASN A 125 -3.62 -10.55 -1.70
N VAL A 126 -3.76 -10.10 -2.95
CA VAL A 126 -3.49 -8.71 -3.37
C VAL A 126 -4.78 -8.15 -3.95
N VAL A 127 -5.19 -6.97 -3.48
CA VAL A 127 -6.36 -6.25 -3.99
C VAL A 127 -5.98 -4.80 -4.26
N CYS A 128 -6.64 -4.18 -5.24
CA CYS A 128 -6.41 -2.79 -5.60
C CYS A 128 -7.67 -1.96 -5.35
N VAL A 129 -7.50 -0.82 -4.69
CA VAL A 129 -8.54 0.20 -4.50
C VAL A 129 -8.36 1.26 -5.57
N ASP A 130 -9.43 1.51 -6.32
CA ASP A 130 -9.43 2.63 -7.26
C ASP A 130 -9.80 3.92 -6.53
N ALA A 131 -8.85 4.85 -6.42
CA ALA A 131 -9.03 6.16 -5.82
C ALA A 131 -9.61 7.20 -6.81
N MET A 132 -9.90 6.82 -8.06
CA MET A 132 -10.38 7.76 -9.09
C MET A 132 -11.59 8.58 -8.62
N GLY A 133 -11.55 9.88 -8.88
CA GLY A 133 -12.59 10.83 -8.47
C GLY A 133 -12.43 11.39 -7.05
N LEU A 134 -11.40 11.00 -6.30
CA LEU A 134 -11.05 11.69 -5.06
C LEU A 134 -10.41 13.06 -5.34
N ASP A 135 -10.70 14.01 -4.45
CA ASP A 135 -10.29 15.41 -4.61
C ASP A 135 -8.78 15.60 -4.38
N LEU A 136 -8.12 16.23 -5.34
CA LEU A 136 -6.72 16.67 -5.27
C LEU A 136 -6.60 18.08 -4.69
N LYS A 137 -5.45 18.38 -4.10
CA LYS A 137 -5.07 19.74 -3.70
C LYS A 137 -4.83 20.61 -4.93
N GLU A 138 -4.58 21.90 -4.69
CA GLU A 138 -4.23 22.88 -5.73
C GLU A 138 -2.95 22.54 -6.50
N ASP A 139 -2.09 21.66 -5.95
CA ASP A 139 -0.91 21.16 -6.65
C ASP A 139 -1.22 20.08 -7.71
N HIS A 140 -2.48 19.64 -7.80
CA HIS A 140 -2.96 18.59 -8.70
C HIS A 140 -2.20 17.25 -8.58
N LEU A 141 -1.50 17.04 -7.46
CA LEU A 141 -0.69 15.86 -7.22
C LEU A 141 -1.13 15.14 -5.95
N HIS A 142 -1.30 15.86 -4.85
CA HIS A 142 -1.61 15.25 -3.56
C HIS A 142 -3.11 15.27 -3.27
N LEU A 143 -3.63 14.21 -2.65
CA LEU A 143 -5.02 14.20 -2.15
C LEU A 143 -5.26 15.28 -1.08
N THR A 144 -6.46 15.86 -1.08
CA THR A 144 -6.94 16.69 0.04
C THR A 144 -7.08 15.87 1.33
N THR A 145 -7.16 16.54 2.47
CA THR A 145 -7.41 15.85 3.76
C THR A 145 -8.72 15.05 3.75
N GLU A 146 -9.79 15.61 3.17
CA GLU A 146 -11.07 14.91 3.06
C GLU A 146 -10.99 13.67 2.14
N ALA A 147 -10.25 13.79 1.02
CA ALA A 147 -9.97 12.66 0.15
C ALA A 147 -9.15 11.56 0.85
N GLN A 148 -8.14 11.93 1.65
CA GLN A 148 -7.37 10.98 2.47
C GLN A 148 -8.24 10.26 3.50
N VAL A 149 -9.21 10.96 4.11
CA VAL A 149 -10.18 10.34 5.04
C VAL A 149 -11.03 9.31 4.31
N LYS A 150 -11.62 9.68 3.16
CA LYS A 150 -12.41 8.79 2.29
C LYS A 150 -11.61 7.57 1.86
N LEU A 151 -10.38 7.77 1.37
CA LEU A 151 -9.49 6.68 0.95
C LEU A 151 -9.23 5.71 2.10
N GLY A 152 -8.96 6.19 3.32
CA GLY A 152 -8.76 5.30 4.46
C GLY A 152 -9.99 4.45 4.81
N HIS A 153 -11.21 4.96 4.61
CA HIS A 153 -12.42 4.13 4.74
C HIS A 153 -12.51 3.08 3.62
N MET A 154 -12.24 3.47 2.36
CA MET A 154 -12.24 2.54 1.22
C MET A 154 -11.24 1.41 1.43
N LEU A 155 -10.02 1.72 1.88
CA LEU A 155 -8.99 0.75 2.25
C LEU A 155 -9.49 -0.21 3.35
N ALA A 156 -10.13 0.31 4.39
CA ALA A 156 -10.63 -0.51 5.49
C ALA A 156 -11.75 -1.46 5.03
N GLU A 157 -12.71 -0.96 4.25
CA GLU A 157 -13.80 -1.76 3.72
C GLU A 157 -13.32 -2.86 2.78
N VAL A 158 -12.39 -2.54 1.86
CA VAL A 158 -11.80 -3.51 0.95
C VAL A 158 -10.99 -4.54 1.71
N TYR A 159 -10.20 -4.10 2.70
CA TYR A 159 -9.47 -5.02 3.57
C TYR A 159 -10.43 -5.99 4.27
N LEU A 160 -11.48 -5.47 4.91
CA LEU A 160 -12.47 -6.24 5.65
C LEU A 160 -13.17 -7.27 4.78
N LYS A 161 -13.65 -6.85 3.61
CA LYS A 161 -14.40 -7.71 2.67
C LYS A 161 -13.57 -8.90 2.19
N ASN A 162 -12.26 -8.72 2.01
CA ASN A 162 -11.40 -9.73 1.41
C ASN A 162 -10.63 -10.57 2.43
N PHE A 163 -10.34 -10.03 3.63
CA PHE A 163 -9.36 -10.64 4.55
C PHE A 163 -9.85 -10.82 5.99
N ALA A 164 -10.96 -10.21 6.41
CA ALA A 164 -11.44 -10.30 7.80
C ALA A 164 -12.11 -11.62 8.26
N PRO A 165 -12.53 -12.59 7.42
CA PRO A 165 -13.17 -13.82 7.92
C PRO A 165 -12.33 -14.67 8.90
N SER A 166 -11.03 -14.40 9.06
CA SER A 166 -10.07 -15.23 9.81
C SER A 166 -9.62 -14.68 11.17
N TRP A 167 -10.24 -13.62 11.71
CA TRP A 167 -9.62 -12.81 12.78
C TRP A 167 -10.01 -13.19 14.22
N LYS A 168 -8.99 -13.45 15.06
CA LYS A 168 -9.05 -13.35 16.55
C LYS A 168 -7.79 -12.62 17.10
N ARG A 169 -7.98 -11.33 17.46
CA ARG A 169 -7.18 -10.42 18.34
C ARG A 169 -5.75 -9.95 17.92
N PHE A 170 -5.54 -8.62 18.08
CA PHE A 170 -4.33 -7.75 18.04
C PHE A 170 -3.48 -7.69 16.75
N PHE A 171 -3.32 -6.48 16.16
CA PHE A 171 -2.72 -6.32 14.82
C PHE A 171 -1.85 -5.08 14.64
N SER A 172 -0.76 -5.22 13.87
CA SER A 172 -0.04 -4.12 13.23
C SER A 172 -0.26 -4.16 11.72
N CYS A 173 -0.42 -2.99 11.10
CA CYS A 173 -0.53 -2.82 9.66
C CYS A 173 0.58 -1.88 9.18
N LEU A 174 1.29 -2.28 8.14
CA LEU A 174 2.34 -1.47 7.54
C LEU A 174 1.71 -0.48 6.55
N LEU A 175 2.06 0.80 6.66
CA LEU A 175 1.64 1.86 5.75
C LEU A 175 2.84 2.33 4.95
N CYS A 176 2.82 2.08 3.65
CA CYS A 176 3.77 2.61 2.68
C CYS A 176 3.05 3.41 1.59
#